data_AF-A0AAV0ALN9-F1
#
_entry.id   AF-A0AAV0ALN9-F1
#
_cell.length_a   1.000
_cell.length_b   1.000
_cell.length_c   1.000
_cell.angle_alpha   90.00
_cell.angle_beta   90.00
_cell.angle_gamma   90.00
#
_symmetry.space_group_name_H-M   'P 1'
#
loop_
_entity.id
_entity.type
_entity.pdbx_description
1 polymer ?
#
loop_
_entity_poly.entity_id
_entity_poly.type
_entity_poly.pdbx_seq_one_letter_code
_entity_poly.pdbx_strand_id
1 'polypeptide(L)'
;MKDGQPDDDFNHSSSDHQRISPSIRISGRHLIDPRTGETIQLRGFSVSSHSKLPSITSESKAAEASDSQITFVGNPLRLDEADHYLNQITSWGYNLIRLVVCWESIEHSGPGQYDLDYINYLVRLVEICQTHQLRVIVDCHQDVWSRFSGGSGAPGWTLELVGFRLDSLVETRSAVLYDKPDLDSPNLGLWPTGYQKLASATMFTLFFGGDTFAPDRKLSRKLHAVWAEDSSGFDQELISVQRFLQDCICEAFGKLADALARFDCVIGFEPMNEPHRGFIDLHSPYRWNPITDLHLQDCPSFLQSVALADGHPQRVDIYKRFWPTPSIKTGKRLFRPRRRAWKDSMDCIWKEHGVWEWDEVKGEARMLKKDYFKVDPKTGQKFDFYERSLFEFVCKFSERVQKLRPDWLISFGPVPNELYPKWEIDKRPKNLIAGPHFYDLFSLFHKSFGFLTLDVQAICSTNAFWKWFYFGHSGANKNYAGQIGRIVESVYKNLGEVPILIGETGVCMDMNGGRSFKDGNFYWQEAQMDSILSGIEKHLISFVVWNFDPYNDNEFGDHWNGENFSLISRSKIKKSCKGSLNCHLLDNRTEELKEEGGFSEPRILKSIRVIII
;
A
#
# COMPACT_ATOMS: atom_id res chain seq x y z
N MET A 1 46.34 -32.58 60.94
CA MET A 1 45.60 -33.27 59.86
C MET A 1 44.12 -33.08 60.06
N LYS A 2 43.58 -32.07 59.41
CA LYS A 2 42.20 -31.92 58.93
C LYS A 2 42.26 -30.66 58.08
N ASP A 3 42.67 -30.87 56.84
CA ASP A 3 42.84 -29.80 55.86
C ASP A 3 41.47 -29.31 55.41
N GLY A 4 41.30 -27.99 55.43
CA GLY A 4 40.20 -27.31 54.77
C GLY A 4 40.50 -27.16 53.27
N GLN A 5 39.45 -27.26 52.47
CA GLN A 5 39.42 -26.76 51.10
C GLN A 5 38.20 -25.85 50.92
N PRO A 6 38.30 -24.86 50.01
CA PRO A 6 37.57 -23.60 50.07
C PRO A 6 36.33 -23.56 49.17
N ASP A 7 35.47 -22.59 49.47
CA ASP A 7 34.39 -22.11 48.62
C ASP A 7 34.92 -21.68 47.25
N ASP A 8 34.37 -22.25 46.17
CA ASP A 8 34.42 -21.69 44.81
C ASP A 8 32.99 -21.58 44.29
N ASP A 9 32.39 -20.44 44.60
CA ASP A 9 31.18 -19.89 44.03
C ASP A 9 31.64 -18.91 42.94
N PHE A 10 31.58 -19.25 41.65
CA PHE A 10 31.53 -18.28 40.52
C PHE A 10 31.29 -18.98 39.15
N ASN A 11 30.12 -18.67 38.58
CA ASN A 11 29.82 -18.51 37.15
C ASN A 11 30.03 -19.69 36.17
N HIS A 12 28.90 -20.25 35.72
CA HIS A 12 28.38 -19.87 34.40
C HIS A 12 26.84 -20.01 34.38
N SER A 13 26.16 -18.91 34.70
CA SER A 13 24.82 -18.65 34.19
C SER A 13 24.94 -18.55 32.66
N SER A 14 24.55 -19.61 31.96
CA SER A 14 24.22 -19.49 30.54
C SER A 14 23.03 -18.54 30.46
N SER A 15 23.25 -17.40 29.82
CA SER A 15 22.28 -16.34 29.62
C SER A 15 20.93 -16.88 29.14
N ASP A 16 19.94 -16.83 30.03
CA ASP A 16 18.56 -16.53 29.66
C ASP A 16 18.58 -15.17 28.95
N HIS A 17 18.96 -15.16 27.67
CA HIS A 17 18.55 -14.07 26.80
C HIS A 17 17.03 -14.10 26.82
N GLN A 18 16.46 -13.10 27.51
CA GLN A 18 15.04 -12.91 27.76
C GLN A 18 14.25 -13.30 26.51
N ARG A 19 13.55 -14.45 26.58
CA ARG A 19 12.61 -14.84 25.54
C ARG A 19 11.65 -13.67 25.36
N ILE A 20 11.63 -13.04 24.19
CA ILE A 20 10.75 -11.92 23.89
C ILE A 20 9.32 -12.38 24.18
N SER A 21 8.58 -11.69 25.06
CA SER A 21 7.18 -12.08 25.29
C SER A 21 6.38 -11.78 24.04
N PRO A 22 5.67 -12.76 23.47
CA PRO A 22 4.78 -12.50 22.36
C PRO A 22 3.60 -11.60 22.76
N SER A 23 3.16 -11.67 24.02
CA SER A 23 2.05 -10.88 24.55
C SER A 23 2.35 -9.38 24.60
N ILE A 24 1.40 -8.54 24.18
CA ILE A 24 1.47 -7.08 24.24
C ILE A 24 0.26 -6.54 25.01
N ARG A 25 0.47 -5.51 25.82
CA ARG A 25 -0.60 -4.72 26.45
C ARG A 25 -0.46 -3.24 26.09
N ILE A 26 -1.57 -2.57 25.81
CA ILE A 26 -1.60 -1.12 25.63
C ILE A 26 -1.66 -0.41 26.99
N SER A 27 -0.83 0.62 27.16
CA SER A 27 -0.89 1.54 28.31
C SER A 27 -0.68 2.97 27.81
N GLY A 28 -1.78 3.71 27.63
CA GLY A 28 -1.75 5.00 26.93
C GLY A 28 -1.09 4.85 25.56
N ARG A 29 -0.14 5.73 25.25
CA ARG A 29 0.59 5.74 23.97
C ARG A 29 1.65 4.63 23.82
N HIS A 30 1.80 3.73 24.79
CA HIS A 30 2.87 2.73 24.83
C HIS A 30 2.36 1.30 24.68
N LEU A 31 3.15 0.48 24.00
CA LEU A 31 3.04 -0.98 24.03
C LEU A 31 3.93 -1.49 25.16
N ILE A 32 3.40 -2.37 26.00
CA ILE A 32 4.07 -2.86 27.22
C ILE A 32 4.16 -4.38 27.18
N ASP A 33 5.32 -4.93 27.55
CA ASP A 33 5.45 -6.36 27.86
C ASP A 33 4.77 -6.61 29.23
N PRO A 34 3.68 -7.38 29.29
CA PRO A 34 2.94 -7.56 30.54
C PRO A 34 3.71 -8.35 31.60
N ARG A 35 4.79 -9.07 31.24
CA ARG A 35 5.61 -9.82 32.19
C ARG A 35 6.68 -8.95 32.83
N THR A 36 7.33 -8.09 32.04
CA THR A 36 8.45 -7.26 32.53
C THR A 36 8.01 -5.85 32.90
N GLY A 37 6.90 -5.37 32.36
CA GLY A 37 6.43 -3.98 32.51
C GLY A 37 7.18 -2.98 31.61
N GLU A 38 8.08 -3.45 30.75
CA GLU A 38 8.90 -2.60 29.89
C GLU A 38 8.13 -2.13 28.66
N THR A 39 8.48 -0.94 28.16
CA THR A 39 7.96 -0.41 26.90
C THR A 39 8.59 -1.16 25.72
N ILE A 40 7.75 -1.67 24.83
CA ILE A 40 8.13 -2.35 23.59
C ILE A 40 8.21 -1.33 22.45
N GLN A 41 9.35 -1.31 21.76
CA GLN A 41 9.47 -0.70 20.44
C GLN A 41 9.38 -1.80 19.38
N LEU A 42 8.37 -1.74 18.51
CA LEU A 42 8.28 -2.64 17.38
C LEU A 42 9.06 -2.06 16.19
N ARG A 43 9.96 -2.87 15.64
CA ARG A 43 10.75 -2.54 14.45
C ARG A 43 10.69 -3.74 13.54
N GLY A 44 10.19 -3.56 12.32
CA GLY A 44 9.97 -4.69 11.42
C GLY A 44 10.06 -4.40 9.93
N PHE A 45 9.70 -5.42 9.17
CA PHE A 45 9.56 -5.38 7.72
C PHE A 45 8.20 -5.89 7.28
N SER A 46 7.70 -5.33 6.18
CA SER A 46 6.62 -5.96 5.43
C SER A 46 7.17 -7.16 4.66
N VAL A 47 6.54 -8.32 4.85
CA VAL A 47 6.92 -9.58 4.21
C VAL A 47 5.68 -10.14 3.50
N SER A 48 5.59 -10.06 2.18
CA SER A 48 6.42 -9.24 1.29
C SER A 48 5.59 -8.77 0.09
N SER A 49 6.14 -7.89 -0.75
CA SER A 49 5.53 -7.54 -2.05
C SER A 49 5.25 -8.75 -2.93
N HIS A 50 5.97 -9.85 -2.74
CA HIS A 50 5.75 -11.09 -3.48
C HIS A 50 4.36 -11.70 -3.24
N SER A 51 3.68 -11.35 -2.14
CA SER A 51 2.28 -11.74 -1.89
C SER A 51 1.26 -11.10 -2.84
N LYS A 52 1.64 -10.05 -3.59
CA LYS A 52 0.72 -9.29 -4.45
C LYS A 52 0.27 -10.06 -5.70
N LEU A 53 0.99 -11.12 -6.07
CA LEU A 53 0.70 -11.95 -7.24
C LEU A 53 0.71 -13.46 -6.90
N PRO A 54 0.01 -14.30 -7.69
CA PRO A 54 0.04 -15.76 -7.53
C PRO A 54 1.44 -16.38 -7.73
N SER A 55 1.74 -17.44 -6.97
CA SER A 55 3.05 -18.12 -6.91
C SER A 55 3.45 -18.89 -8.17
N ILE A 56 2.50 -19.30 -9.02
CA ILE A 56 2.78 -20.10 -10.23
C ILE A 56 1.92 -19.63 -11.39
N THR A 57 2.42 -18.61 -12.08
CA THR A 57 2.16 -18.42 -13.51
C THR A 57 3.47 -17.88 -14.08
N SER A 58 3.84 -18.25 -15.31
CA SER A 58 4.97 -17.59 -15.98
C SER A 58 4.83 -16.09 -15.75
N GLU A 59 5.84 -15.41 -15.22
CA GLU A 59 5.79 -14.00 -14.76
C GLU A 59 5.13 -13.04 -15.76
N SER A 60 5.08 -13.40 -17.04
CA SER A 60 4.35 -12.72 -18.11
C SER A 60 2.82 -12.89 -18.15
N LYS A 61 2.19 -13.69 -17.28
CA LYS A 61 0.73 -14.03 -17.34
C LYS A 61 0.01 -14.01 -15.99
N ALA A 62 0.68 -13.70 -14.89
CA ALA A 62 0.09 -13.70 -13.53
C ALA A 62 -1.06 -12.70 -13.38
N ALA A 63 -0.86 -11.49 -13.88
CA ALA A 63 -1.86 -10.43 -13.84
C ALA A 63 -3.12 -10.79 -14.66
N GLU A 64 -3.01 -11.68 -15.64
CA GLU A 64 -4.07 -12.02 -16.60
C GLU A 64 -4.70 -13.40 -16.39
N ALA A 65 -4.15 -14.22 -15.49
CA ALA A 65 -4.62 -15.59 -15.27
C ALA A 65 -6.06 -15.61 -14.73
N SER A 66 -6.84 -16.62 -15.10
CA SER A 66 -8.18 -16.82 -14.51
C SER A 66 -8.07 -17.31 -13.08
N ASP A 67 -8.96 -16.83 -12.20
CA ASP A 67 -9.03 -17.19 -10.78
C ASP A 67 -9.08 -18.72 -10.54
N SER A 68 -9.57 -19.52 -11.48
CA SER A 68 -9.66 -20.99 -11.34
C SER A 68 -8.34 -21.77 -11.48
N GLN A 69 -7.22 -21.09 -11.78
CA GLN A 69 -5.93 -21.74 -12.09
C GLN A 69 -4.76 -21.21 -11.27
N ILE A 70 -5.03 -20.40 -10.25
CA ILE A 70 -3.99 -19.71 -9.47
C ILE A 70 -3.82 -20.32 -8.08
N THR A 71 -2.64 -20.12 -7.50
CA THR A 71 -2.34 -20.45 -6.10
C THR A 71 -1.40 -19.39 -5.55
N PHE A 72 -1.51 -19.13 -4.26
CA PHE A 72 -0.59 -18.25 -3.51
C PHE A 72 0.32 -19.04 -2.55
N VAL A 73 0.20 -20.37 -2.54
CA VAL A 73 1.05 -21.22 -1.71
C VAL A 73 2.51 -21.06 -2.14
N GLY A 74 3.34 -20.65 -1.18
CA GLY A 74 4.75 -20.34 -1.40
C GLY A 74 5.09 -18.86 -1.29
N ASN A 75 4.10 -17.96 -1.31
CA ASN A 75 4.27 -16.53 -1.08
C ASN A 75 3.70 -16.15 0.30
N PRO A 76 4.33 -15.25 1.08
CA PRO A 76 5.45 -14.38 0.71
C PRO A 76 6.84 -15.02 0.80
N LEU A 77 6.98 -16.16 1.47
CA LEU A 77 8.26 -16.85 1.66
C LEU A 77 8.10 -18.35 1.47
N ARG A 78 8.91 -18.97 0.62
CA ARG A 78 8.91 -20.42 0.52
C ARG A 78 9.33 -21.04 1.85
N LEU A 79 8.59 -22.06 2.30
CA LEU A 79 8.80 -22.66 3.63
C LEU A 79 10.21 -23.25 3.81
N ASP A 80 10.84 -23.71 2.72
CA ASP A 80 12.21 -24.25 2.73
C ASP A 80 13.29 -23.17 2.88
N GLU A 81 12.97 -21.91 2.58
CA GLU A 81 13.87 -20.75 2.72
C GLU A 81 13.50 -19.85 3.91
N ALA A 82 12.29 -20.02 4.48
CA ALA A 82 11.75 -19.15 5.51
C ALA A 82 12.65 -19.05 6.76
N ASP A 83 13.23 -20.16 7.22
CA ASP A 83 14.13 -20.16 8.37
C ASP A 83 15.35 -19.24 8.17
N HIS A 84 15.96 -19.29 6.98
CA HIS A 84 17.10 -18.46 6.63
C HIS A 84 16.76 -16.97 6.64
N TYR A 85 15.67 -16.58 5.99
CA TYR A 85 15.28 -15.18 5.86
C TYR A 85 14.74 -14.60 7.17
N LEU A 86 13.97 -15.37 7.93
CA LEU A 86 13.49 -14.91 9.24
C LEU A 86 14.64 -14.78 10.24
N ASN A 87 15.63 -15.69 10.21
CA ASN A 87 16.87 -15.53 10.97
C ASN A 87 17.68 -14.29 10.54
N GLN A 88 17.67 -13.95 9.25
CA GLN A 88 18.33 -12.74 8.77
C GLN A 88 17.68 -11.48 9.39
N ILE A 89 16.34 -11.39 9.37
CA ILE A 89 15.59 -10.28 9.97
C ILE A 89 15.90 -10.14 11.47
N THR A 90 15.90 -11.25 12.22
CA THR A 90 16.23 -11.22 13.65
C THR A 90 17.68 -10.87 13.92
N SER A 91 18.62 -11.33 13.09
CA SER A 91 20.05 -11.01 13.21
C SER A 91 20.34 -9.52 13.00
N TRP A 92 19.48 -8.81 12.26
CA TRP A 92 19.53 -7.35 12.10
C TRP A 92 18.89 -6.59 13.27
N GLY A 93 18.36 -7.30 14.27
CA GLY A 93 17.77 -6.71 15.47
C GLY A 93 16.30 -6.32 15.33
N TYR A 94 15.62 -6.73 14.26
CA TYR A 94 14.19 -6.49 14.06
C TYR A 94 13.35 -7.56 14.78
N ASN A 95 12.17 -7.17 15.26
CA ASN A 95 11.32 -8.01 16.12
C ASN A 95 9.87 -8.13 15.64
N LEU A 96 9.55 -7.56 14.47
CA LEU A 96 8.21 -7.52 13.90
C LEU A 96 8.23 -7.91 12.42
N ILE A 97 7.21 -8.65 12.02
CA ILE A 97 6.82 -8.91 10.64
C ILE A 97 5.41 -8.34 10.43
N ARG A 98 5.25 -7.48 9.42
CA ARG A 98 3.94 -7.15 8.86
C ARG A 98 3.70 -8.12 7.70
N LEU A 99 2.89 -9.15 7.96
CA LEU A 99 2.66 -10.24 7.02
C LEU A 99 1.63 -9.81 5.97
N VAL A 100 2.08 -9.62 4.74
CA VAL A 100 1.26 -9.14 3.62
C VAL A 100 0.39 -10.28 3.11
N VAL A 101 -0.94 -10.12 3.24
CA VAL A 101 -1.93 -11.11 2.78
C VAL A 101 -3.01 -10.41 1.98
N CYS A 102 -3.11 -10.72 0.69
CA CYS A 102 -4.19 -10.22 -0.16
C CYS A 102 -5.48 -11.05 0.03
N TRP A 103 -6.66 -10.42 -0.03
CA TRP A 103 -7.94 -11.13 0.06
C TRP A 103 -8.07 -12.25 -1.00
N GLU A 104 -7.60 -12.01 -2.22
CA GLU A 104 -7.53 -12.97 -3.32
C GLU A 104 -6.79 -14.26 -2.92
N SER A 105 -5.72 -14.15 -2.13
CA SER A 105 -4.97 -15.33 -1.69
C SER A 105 -5.78 -16.29 -0.82
N ILE A 106 -6.81 -15.79 -0.12
CA ILE A 106 -7.69 -16.60 0.74
C ILE A 106 -8.95 -17.04 -0.01
N GLU A 107 -9.46 -16.25 -0.94
CA GLU A 107 -10.82 -16.43 -1.49
C GLU A 107 -10.87 -16.20 -3.02
N HIS A 108 -9.86 -16.61 -3.78
CA HIS A 108 -9.82 -16.42 -5.24
C HIS A 108 -10.93 -17.18 -5.99
N SER A 109 -11.27 -18.40 -5.55
CA SER A 109 -12.18 -19.30 -6.30
C SER A 109 -13.63 -18.83 -6.36
N GLY A 110 -14.03 -17.92 -5.48
CA GLY A 110 -15.38 -17.36 -5.43
C GLY A 110 -15.83 -17.08 -3.99
N PRO A 111 -16.96 -16.38 -3.81
CA PRO A 111 -17.44 -16.02 -2.48
C PRO A 111 -17.75 -17.27 -1.63
N GLY A 112 -17.20 -17.33 -0.43
CA GLY A 112 -17.29 -18.45 0.51
C GLY A 112 -16.43 -19.66 0.17
N GLN A 113 -15.59 -19.59 -0.87
CA GLN A 113 -14.70 -20.68 -1.28
C GLN A 113 -13.26 -20.38 -0.86
N TYR A 114 -12.93 -20.77 0.37
CA TYR A 114 -11.65 -20.46 0.99
C TYR A 114 -10.54 -21.43 0.55
N ASP A 115 -9.37 -20.91 0.21
CA ASP A 115 -8.15 -21.69 -0.05
C ASP A 115 -7.54 -22.16 1.28
N LEU A 116 -7.93 -23.38 1.68
CA LEU A 116 -7.42 -24.01 2.89
C LEU A 116 -5.94 -24.40 2.79
N ASP A 117 -5.43 -24.65 1.59
CA ASP A 117 -4.02 -24.99 1.39
C ASP A 117 -3.14 -23.75 1.66
N TYR A 118 -3.57 -22.58 1.17
CA TYR A 118 -2.90 -21.32 1.49
C TYR A 118 -3.00 -20.95 2.97
N ILE A 119 -4.17 -21.08 3.60
CA ILE A 119 -4.31 -20.85 5.06
C ILE A 119 -3.37 -21.79 5.84
N ASN A 120 -3.32 -23.07 5.48
CA ASN A 120 -2.43 -24.04 6.13
C ASN A 120 -0.95 -23.69 5.89
N TYR A 121 -0.59 -23.20 4.70
CA TYR A 121 0.75 -22.70 4.41
C TYR A 121 1.11 -21.50 5.33
N LEU A 122 0.23 -20.51 5.50
CA LEU A 122 0.47 -19.38 6.40
C LEU A 122 0.61 -19.82 7.86
N VAL A 123 -0.19 -20.81 8.29
CA VAL A 123 -0.04 -21.44 9.61
C VAL A 123 1.36 -22.02 9.81
N ARG A 124 1.93 -22.68 8.80
CA ARG A 124 3.32 -23.20 8.86
C ARG A 124 4.35 -22.08 8.87
N LEU A 125 4.15 -21.02 8.08
CA LEU A 125 5.05 -19.87 8.08
C LEU A 125 5.07 -19.15 9.43
N VAL A 126 3.90 -18.91 10.04
CA VAL A 126 3.76 -18.28 11.35
C VAL A 126 4.37 -19.14 12.47
N GLU A 127 4.27 -20.47 12.36
CA GLU A 127 4.98 -21.38 13.27
C GLU A 127 6.50 -21.13 13.25
N ILE A 128 7.09 -20.92 12.07
CA ILE A 128 8.51 -20.56 11.93
C ILE A 128 8.78 -19.16 12.47
N CYS A 129 7.91 -18.17 12.22
CA CYS A 129 8.05 -16.85 12.86
C CYS A 129 8.10 -16.94 14.39
N GLN A 130 7.30 -17.83 14.99
CA GLN A 130 7.29 -18.06 16.43
C GLN A 130 8.60 -18.66 16.94
N THR A 131 9.23 -19.60 16.21
CA THR A 131 10.53 -20.15 16.60
C THR A 131 11.64 -19.10 16.56
N HIS A 132 11.51 -18.11 15.68
CA HIS A 132 12.39 -16.94 15.58
C HIS A 132 12.04 -15.81 16.56
N GLN A 133 11.01 -15.98 17.40
CA GLN A 133 10.55 -14.96 18.37
C GLN A 133 10.17 -13.62 17.72
N LEU A 134 9.77 -13.67 16.44
CA LEU A 134 9.25 -12.52 15.72
C LEU A 134 7.78 -12.33 16.08
N ARG A 135 7.33 -11.08 16.22
CA ARG A 135 5.91 -10.77 16.31
C ARG A 135 5.32 -10.60 14.91
N VAL A 136 4.05 -10.95 14.73
CA VAL A 136 3.36 -10.90 13.45
C VAL A 136 2.10 -10.04 13.56
N ILE A 137 2.01 -9.01 12.72
CA ILE A 137 0.75 -8.33 12.41
C ILE A 137 0.35 -8.75 11.00
N VAL A 138 -0.86 -9.27 10.84
CA VAL A 138 -1.38 -9.65 9.52
C VAL A 138 -1.98 -8.41 8.85
N ASP A 139 -1.51 -8.10 7.66
CA ASP A 139 -1.99 -6.99 6.85
C ASP A 139 -2.92 -7.50 5.75
N CYS A 140 -4.18 -7.04 5.78
CA CYS A 140 -5.14 -7.22 4.70
C CYS A 140 -4.76 -6.30 3.53
N HIS A 141 -3.80 -6.75 2.75
CA HIS A 141 -3.13 -5.93 1.76
C HIS A 141 -3.93 -5.77 0.48
N GLN A 142 -3.94 -4.56 -0.05
CA GLN A 142 -4.45 -4.23 -1.36
C GLN A 142 -3.73 -3.00 -1.91
N ASP A 143 -3.65 -2.95 -3.22
CA ASP A 143 -3.34 -1.75 -3.99
C ASP A 143 -4.29 -1.67 -5.17
N VAL A 144 -4.94 -0.53 -5.39
CA VAL A 144 -5.85 -0.34 -6.55
C VAL A 144 -6.89 -1.46 -6.63
N TRP A 145 -7.40 -1.92 -5.47
CA TRP A 145 -8.44 -2.93 -5.34
C TRP A 145 -8.05 -4.36 -5.74
N SER A 146 -7.66 -4.63 -6.99
CA SER A 146 -7.49 -5.97 -7.56
C SER A 146 -6.46 -5.98 -8.69
N ARG A 147 -5.85 -7.14 -8.97
CA ARG A 147 -4.98 -7.31 -10.15
C ARG A 147 -5.67 -6.99 -11.47
N PHE A 148 -6.97 -7.24 -11.56
CA PHE A 148 -7.75 -6.90 -12.76
C PHE A 148 -8.06 -5.40 -12.90
N SER A 149 -7.90 -4.61 -11.84
CA SER A 149 -8.01 -3.15 -11.89
C SER A 149 -6.65 -2.43 -11.98
N GLY A 150 -5.55 -3.17 -12.10
CA GLY A 150 -4.19 -2.61 -12.21
C GLY A 150 -3.36 -2.68 -10.93
N GLY A 151 -3.79 -3.42 -9.91
CA GLY A 151 -3.04 -3.57 -8.68
C GLY A 151 -3.06 -4.97 -8.06
N SER A 152 -3.47 -5.11 -6.79
CA SER A 152 -3.52 -6.37 -6.03
C SER A 152 -4.54 -6.25 -4.88
N GLY A 153 -4.93 -7.38 -4.27
CA GLY A 153 -5.79 -7.36 -3.08
C GLY A 153 -7.03 -8.22 -3.22
N ALA A 154 -8.13 -7.64 -3.68
CA ALA A 154 -9.44 -8.28 -3.84
C ALA A 154 -9.49 -9.27 -5.03
N PRO A 155 -10.19 -10.40 -4.89
CA PRO A 155 -10.42 -11.35 -5.97
C PRO A 155 -11.13 -10.75 -7.20
N GLY A 156 -10.89 -11.33 -8.38
CA GLY A 156 -11.54 -10.91 -9.64
C GLY A 156 -13.06 -11.00 -9.62
N TRP A 157 -13.61 -12.00 -8.93
CA TRP A 157 -15.06 -12.17 -8.79
C TRP A 157 -15.76 -10.94 -8.18
N THR A 158 -15.06 -10.11 -7.39
CA THR A 158 -15.64 -8.90 -6.79
C THR A 158 -16.07 -7.88 -7.84
N LEU A 159 -15.28 -7.71 -8.90
CA LEU A 159 -15.58 -6.86 -10.05
C LEU A 159 -16.70 -7.46 -10.91
N GLU A 160 -16.64 -8.77 -11.13
CA GLU A 160 -17.63 -9.49 -11.91
C GLU A 160 -19.03 -9.49 -11.29
N LEU A 161 -19.12 -9.54 -9.96
CA LEU A 161 -20.38 -9.49 -9.20
C LEU A 161 -21.14 -8.21 -9.45
N VAL A 162 -20.44 -7.08 -9.61
CA VAL A 162 -21.07 -5.77 -9.83
C VAL A 162 -21.28 -5.46 -11.30
N GLY A 163 -20.99 -6.44 -12.18
CA GLY A 163 -21.31 -6.40 -13.60
C GLY A 163 -20.13 -6.12 -14.52
N PHE A 164 -18.90 -5.96 -14.03
CA PHE A 164 -17.75 -5.74 -14.91
C PHE A 164 -17.39 -6.99 -15.73
N ARG A 165 -16.83 -6.75 -16.91
CA ARG A 165 -16.16 -7.71 -17.78
C ARG A 165 -14.65 -7.51 -17.71
N LEU A 166 -13.95 -8.40 -17.03
CA LEU A 166 -12.51 -8.29 -16.76
C LEU A 166 -11.69 -8.12 -18.06
N ASP A 167 -12.05 -8.84 -19.12
CA ASP A 167 -11.39 -8.84 -20.44
C ASP A 167 -11.45 -7.50 -21.20
N SER A 168 -12.25 -6.55 -20.73
CA SER A 168 -12.52 -5.28 -21.41
C SER A 168 -12.11 -4.04 -20.61
N LEU A 169 -11.63 -4.20 -19.37
CA LEU A 169 -11.34 -3.08 -18.48
C LEU A 169 -10.23 -2.18 -19.01
N VAL A 170 -9.17 -2.77 -19.60
CA VAL A 170 -8.06 -2.00 -20.20
C VAL A 170 -8.50 -1.29 -21.47
N GLU A 171 -9.25 -1.97 -22.34
CA GLU A 171 -9.73 -1.40 -23.60
C GLU A 171 -10.58 -0.15 -23.37
N THR A 172 -11.47 -0.23 -22.37
CA THR A 172 -12.37 0.86 -21.98
C THR A 172 -11.70 1.90 -21.07
N ARG A 173 -10.42 1.74 -20.74
CA ARG A 173 -9.68 2.59 -19.78
C ARG A 173 -10.31 2.63 -18.38
N SER A 174 -11.10 1.61 -18.05
CA SER A 174 -11.66 1.37 -16.72
C SER A 174 -10.61 0.80 -15.76
N ALA A 175 -9.52 0.25 -16.29
CA ALA A 175 -8.32 -0.13 -15.56
C ALA A 175 -7.08 0.22 -16.40
N VAL A 176 -5.92 0.27 -15.76
CA VAL A 176 -4.62 0.28 -16.44
C VAL A 176 -3.83 -0.91 -15.90
N LEU A 177 -3.60 -1.90 -16.76
CA LEU A 177 -2.64 -2.96 -16.48
C LEU A 177 -1.30 -2.49 -17.02
N TYR A 178 -0.26 -2.55 -16.19
CA TYR A 178 1.09 -2.21 -16.61
C TYR A 178 1.71 -3.46 -17.21
N ASP A 179 1.73 -3.54 -18.54
CA ASP A 179 2.53 -4.55 -19.22
C ASP A 179 3.99 -4.33 -18.82
N LYS A 180 4.60 -5.39 -18.27
CA LYS A 180 6.01 -5.58 -17.87
C LYS A 180 6.84 -4.30 -17.66
N PRO A 181 7.42 -4.08 -16.46
CA PRO A 181 8.32 -2.96 -16.24
C PRO A 181 9.59 -3.11 -17.09
N ASP A 182 9.54 -2.62 -18.32
CA ASP A 182 10.74 -2.27 -19.08
C ASP A 182 11.35 -1.04 -18.38
N LEU A 183 12.59 -1.14 -17.92
CA LEU A 183 13.30 -0.08 -17.19
C LEU A 183 13.39 1.23 -17.98
N ASP A 184 13.28 1.16 -19.31
CA ASP A 184 13.26 2.32 -20.21
C ASP A 184 11.82 2.78 -20.54
N SER A 185 10.79 2.14 -19.97
CA SER A 185 9.40 2.47 -20.22
C SER A 185 9.01 3.78 -19.55
N PRO A 186 8.34 4.70 -20.26
CA PRO A 186 7.74 5.89 -19.66
C PRO A 186 6.58 5.58 -18.67
N ASN A 187 6.32 4.29 -18.41
CA ASN A 187 5.23 3.78 -17.59
C ASN A 187 5.62 3.34 -16.16
N LEU A 188 6.90 3.42 -15.75
CA LEU A 188 7.31 3.09 -14.38
C LEU A 188 6.67 4.01 -13.32
N GLY A 189 6.18 3.40 -12.24
CA GLY A 189 5.59 4.10 -11.09
C GLY A 189 4.26 4.80 -11.39
N LEU A 190 3.48 4.28 -12.34
CA LEU A 190 2.18 4.85 -12.71
C LEU A 190 1.00 4.19 -11.98
N TRP A 191 1.22 3.04 -11.35
CA TRP A 191 0.16 2.24 -10.72
C TRP A 191 -0.78 3.02 -9.79
N PRO A 192 -0.35 4.04 -9.03
CA PRO A 192 -1.28 4.79 -8.17
C PRO A 192 -2.36 5.57 -8.96
N THR A 193 -2.15 5.85 -10.25
CA THR A 193 -3.21 6.43 -11.11
C THR A 193 -4.39 5.48 -11.33
N GLY A 194 -4.22 4.20 -10.99
CA GLY A 194 -5.26 3.18 -11.00
C GLY A 194 -6.44 3.51 -10.10
N TYR A 195 -6.20 4.19 -8.96
CA TYR A 195 -7.27 4.59 -8.01
C TYR A 195 -8.32 5.53 -8.62
N GLN A 196 -7.98 6.23 -9.72
CA GLN A 196 -8.89 7.11 -10.46
C GLN A 196 -9.62 6.38 -11.60
N LYS A 197 -9.23 5.15 -11.93
CA LYS A 197 -9.86 4.39 -13.02
C LYS A 197 -11.19 3.83 -12.53
N LEU A 198 -12.12 3.68 -13.48
CA LEU A 198 -13.52 3.38 -13.14
C LEU A 198 -13.67 2.12 -12.28
N ALA A 199 -12.92 1.06 -12.57
CA ALA A 199 -13.03 -0.22 -11.88
C ALA A 199 -12.70 -0.07 -10.39
N SER A 200 -11.48 0.37 -10.07
CA SER A 200 -11.04 0.56 -8.69
C SER A 200 -11.91 1.58 -7.95
N ALA A 201 -12.14 2.77 -8.53
CA ALA A 201 -12.93 3.81 -7.89
C ALA A 201 -14.39 3.38 -7.64
N THR A 202 -14.99 2.61 -8.55
CA THR A 202 -16.33 2.04 -8.36
C THR A 202 -16.34 1.05 -7.21
N MET A 203 -15.39 0.12 -7.18
CA MET A 203 -15.35 -0.91 -6.13
C MET A 203 -15.16 -0.33 -4.73
N PHE A 204 -14.26 0.64 -4.56
CA PHE A 204 -14.12 1.34 -3.28
C PHE A 204 -15.41 2.07 -2.87
N THR A 205 -16.08 2.72 -3.83
CA THR A 205 -17.35 3.41 -3.55
C THR A 205 -18.44 2.42 -3.11
N LEU A 206 -18.52 1.25 -3.75
CA LEU A 206 -19.49 0.22 -3.40
C LEU A 206 -19.15 -0.46 -2.06
N PHE A 207 -17.87 -0.70 -1.79
CA PHE A 207 -17.41 -1.32 -0.55
C PHE A 207 -17.67 -0.44 0.67
N PHE A 208 -17.46 0.88 0.55
CA PHE A 208 -17.57 1.81 1.68
C PHE A 208 -18.91 2.54 1.77
N GLY A 209 -19.60 2.75 0.65
CA GLY A 209 -20.84 3.53 0.60
C GLY A 209 -21.90 2.96 -0.33
N GLY A 210 -21.84 1.68 -0.69
CA GLY A 210 -22.80 1.03 -1.57
C GLY A 210 -24.25 1.10 -1.05
N ASP A 211 -24.47 1.04 0.27
CA ASP A 211 -25.81 1.19 0.86
C ASP A 211 -26.42 2.59 0.65
N THR A 212 -25.57 3.59 0.45
CA THR A 212 -25.97 4.98 0.24
C THR A 212 -26.01 5.35 -1.24
N PHE A 213 -24.97 4.99 -2.00
CA PHE A 213 -24.76 5.44 -3.39
C PHE A 213 -25.16 4.39 -4.44
N ALA A 214 -25.41 3.14 -4.06
CA ALA A 214 -25.91 2.12 -4.98
C ALA A 214 -26.97 1.20 -4.33
N PRO A 215 -28.01 1.75 -3.68
CA PRO A 215 -28.95 0.97 -2.88
C PRO A 215 -29.77 -0.04 -3.70
N ASP A 216 -29.97 0.20 -4.99
CA ASP A 216 -30.84 -0.63 -5.84
C ASP A 216 -30.10 -1.85 -6.40
N ARG A 217 -28.76 -1.81 -6.45
CA ARG A 217 -27.96 -2.99 -6.77
C ARG A 217 -27.89 -3.90 -5.54
N LYS A 218 -28.61 -5.02 -5.60
CA LYS A 218 -28.57 -6.08 -4.59
C LYS A 218 -28.00 -7.38 -5.16
N LEU A 219 -27.41 -8.18 -4.27
CA LEU A 219 -26.84 -9.49 -4.56
C LEU A 219 -27.59 -10.55 -3.78
N SER A 220 -27.79 -11.72 -4.39
CA SER A 220 -28.33 -12.86 -3.66
C SER A 220 -27.31 -13.36 -2.65
N ARG A 221 -27.75 -13.55 -1.41
CA ARG A 221 -26.93 -14.17 -0.36
C ARG A 221 -26.39 -15.55 -0.77
N LYS A 222 -27.13 -16.29 -1.60
CA LYS A 222 -26.74 -17.62 -2.12
C LYS A 222 -25.52 -17.63 -3.03
N LEU A 223 -25.03 -16.46 -3.46
CA LEU A 223 -23.77 -16.39 -4.20
C LEU A 223 -22.56 -16.75 -3.33
N HIS A 224 -22.70 -16.69 -2.00
CA HIS A 224 -21.68 -17.15 -1.07
C HIS A 224 -21.88 -18.62 -0.72
N ALA A 225 -20.89 -19.47 -1.02
CA ALA A 225 -21.00 -20.93 -0.90
C ALA A 225 -21.46 -21.37 0.50
N VAL A 226 -20.84 -20.87 1.56
CA VAL A 226 -21.21 -21.22 2.95
C VAL A 226 -22.61 -20.72 3.33
N TRP A 227 -23.03 -19.54 2.86
CA TRP A 227 -24.33 -18.99 3.22
C TRP A 227 -25.46 -19.65 2.43
N ALA A 228 -25.17 -20.20 1.26
CA ALA A 228 -26.12 -20.97 0.45
C ALA A 228 -26.52 -22.29 1.11
N GLU A 229 -25.67 -22.86 1.97
CA GLU A 229 -25.95 -24.08 2.74
C GLU A 229 -26.80 -23.80 4.00
N ASP A 230 -26.95 -22.54 4.40
CA ASP A 230 -27.70 -22.17 5.59
C ASP A 230 -29.22 -22.29 5.35
N SER A 231 -29.80 -23.33 5.95
CA SER A 231 -31.24 -23.63 5.91
C SER A 231 -32.12 -22.73 6.80
N SER A 232 -31.58 -21.64 7.37
CA SER A 232 -32.28 -20.71 8.28
C SER A 232 -33.43 -19.89 7.66
N GLY A 233 -33.78 -20.13 6.39
CA GLY A 233 -34.97 -19.55 5.73
C GLY A 233 -34.71 -18.25 4.95
N PHE A 234 -33.45 -17.82 4.80
CA PHE A 234 -33.06 -16.62 4.02
C PHE A 234 -32.78 -16.93 2.54
N ASP A 235 -33.46 -17.93 2.00
CA ASP A 235 -33.16 -18.56 0.71
C ASP A 235 -33.31 -17.64 -0.52
N GLN A 236 -33.98 -16.49 -0.34
CA GLN A 236 -34.18 -15.46 -1.37
C GLN A 236 -33.71 -14.08 -0.88
N GLU A 237 -32.95 -13.99 0.22
CA GLU A 237 -32.48 -12.71 0.74
C GLU A 237 -31.56 -12.03 -0.29
N LEU A 238 -31.95 -10.82 -0.68
CA LEU A 238 -31.13 -9.91 -1.46
C LEU A 238 -30.49 -8.89 -0.50
N ILE A 239 -29.16 -8.87 -0.45
CA ILE A 239 -28.39 -7.95 0.38
C ILE A 239 -27.64 -6.93 -0.47
N SER A 240 -27.23 -5.82 0.12
CA SER A 240 -26.47 -4.81 -0.62
C SER A 240 -25.08 -5.31 -1.01
N VAL A 241 -24.52 -4.72 -2.07
CA VAL A 241 -23.14 -4.98 -2.49
C VAL A 241 -22.16 -4.67 -1.35
N GLN A 242 -22.35 -3.56 -0.64
CA GLN A 242 -21.54 -3.17 0.52
C GLN A 242 -21.53 -4.27 1.58
N ARG A 243 -22.71 -4.71 2.04
CA ARG A 243 -22.83 -5.76 3.05
C ARG A 243 -22.17 -7.05 2.56
N PHE A 244 -22.48 -7.49 1.34
CA PHE A 244 -21.95 -8.71 0.77
C PHE A 244 -20.41 -8.71 0.75
N LEU A 245 -19.78 -7.68 0.17
CA LEU A 245 -18.32 -7.60 0.05
C LEU A 245 -17.64 -7.50 1.42
N GLN A 246 -18.17 -6.67 2.33
CA GLN A 246 -17.61 -6.53 3.67
C GLN A 246 -17.76 -7.82 4.49
N ASP A 247 -18.91 -8.50 4.42
CA ASP A 247 -19.12 -9.78 5.12
C ASP A 247 -18.15 -10.85 4.59
N CYS A 248 -17.91 -10.93 3.27
CA CYS A 248 -16.97 -11.89 2.69
C CYS A 248 -15.53 -11.66 3.18
N ILE A 249 -15.00 -10.43 3.06
CA ILE A 249 -13.62 -10.15 3.48
C ILE A 249 -13.44 -10.32 5.00
N CYS A 250 -14.43 -9.93 5.81
CA CYS A 250 -14.40 -10.15 7.25
C CYS A 250 -14.34 -11.65 7.58
N GLU A 251 -15.12 -12.49 6.90
CA GLU A 251 -15.10 -13.94 7.15
C GLU A 251 -13.84 -14.61 6.59
N ALA A 252 -13.32 -14.19 5.43
CA ALA A 252 -12.07 -14.71 4.86
C ALA A 252 -10.89 -14.47 5.83
N PHE A 253 -10.69 -13.24 6.28
CA PHE A 253 -9.67 -12.93 7.29
C PHE A 253 -10.03 -13.47 8.67
N GLY A 254 -11.32 -13.61 8.98
CA GLY A 254 -11.81 -14.28 10.18
C GLY A 254 -11.40 -15.74 10.25
N LYS A 255 -11.44 -16.47 9.13
CA LYS A 255 -10.93 -17.85 9.04
C LYS A 255 -9.43 -17.93 9.23
N LEU A 256 -8.68 -16.99 8.64
CA LEU A 256 -7.24 -16.89 8.87
C LEU A 256 -6.94 -16.58 10.35
N ALA A 257 -7.65 -15.63 10.94
CA ALA A 257 -7.60 -15.33 12.37
C ALA A 257 -7.86 -16.58 13.23
N ASP A 258 -8.92 -17.34 12.95
CA ASP A 258 -9.23 -18.55 13.71
C ASP A 258 -8.08 -19.58 13.63
N ALA A 259 -7.46 -19.75 12.46
CA ALA A 259 -6.33 -20.66 12.25
C ALA A 259 -5.05 -20.20 12.96
N LEU A 260 -4.84 -18.89 13.07
CA LEU A 260 -3.67 -18.27 13.69
C LEU A 260 -3.81 -18.02 15.20
N ALA A 261 -5.01 -18.12 15.76
CA ALA A 261 -5.30 -17.79 17.16
C ALA A 261 -4.45 -18.53 18.20
N ARG A 262 -3.94 -19.72 17.84
CA ARG A 262 -3.10 -20.57 18.69
C ARG A 262 -1.65 -20.09 18.82
N PHE A 263 -1.21 -19.16 17.97
CA PHE A 263 0.15 -18.64 18.01
C PHE A 263 0.18 -17.38 18.85
N ASP A 264 1.06 -17.35 19.84
CA ASP A 264 1.22 -16.17 20.68
C ASP A 264 1.91 -15.04 19.88
N CYS A 265 2.81 -15.40 18.97
CA CYS A 265 3.56 -14.45 18.16
C CYS A 265 2.69 -13.56 17.26
N VAL A 266 1.46 -14.00 16.94
CA VAL A 266 0.48 -13.17 16.23
C VAL A 266 -0.12 -12.19 17.20
N ILE A 267 0.12 -10.91 16.96
CA ILE A 267 -0.23 -9.82 17.88
C ILE A 267 -1.36 -8.94 17.36
N GLY A 268 -1.77 -9.06 16.10
CA GLY A 268 -2.82 -8.20 15.57
C GLY A 268 -3.09 -8.32 14.08
N PHE A 269 -4.06 -7.52 13.64
CA PHE A 269 -4.46 -7.39 12.25
C PHE A 269 -4.55 -5.92 11.85
N GLU A 270 -4.27 -5.65 10.58
CA GLU A 270 -4.58 -4.39 9.91
C GLU A 270 -5.75 -4.65 8.94
N PRO A 271 -6.94 -4.05 9.16
CA PRO A 271 -8.15 -4.39 8.41
C PRO A 271 -8.10 -4.13 6.91
N MET A 272 -7.32 -3.14 6.47
CA MET A 272 -7.13 -2.82 5.05
C MET A 272 -5.94 -1.88 4.88
N ASN A 273 -5.00 -2.26 4.02
CA ASN A 273 -3.92 -1.39 3.56
C ASN A 273 -4.49 -0.19 2.79
N GLU A 274 -4.06 1.02 3.13
CA GLU A 274 -4.32 2.28 2.39
C GLU A 274 -5.78 2.43 1.87
N PRO A 275 -6.79 2.46 2.75
CA PRO A 275 -8.19 2.46 2.36
C PRO A 275 -8.54 3.73 1.55
N HIS A 276 -8.83 3.54 0.26
CA HIS A 276 -9.19 4.63 -0.65
C HIS A 276 -10.70 4.88 -0.70
N ARG A 277 -11.12 6.15 -0.83
CA ARG A 277 -12.55 6.54 -0.79
C ARG A 277 -13.33 6.32 -2.09
N GLY A 278 -12.65 5.92 -3.16
CA GLY A 278 -13.25 5.83 -4.50
C GLY A 278 -13.80 7.18 -4.96
N PHE A 279 -15.08 7.22 -5.34
CA PHE A 279 -15.79 8.46 -5.71
C PHE A 279 -16.43 9.18 -4.53
N ILE A 280 -16.38 8.66 -3.30
CA ILE A 280 -16.95 9.35 -2.14
C ILE A 280 -16.23 10.70 -1.96
N ASP A 281 -17.00 11.78 -1.77
CA ASP A 281 -16.52 13.17 -1.78
C ASP A 281 -15.80 13.58 -3.08
N LEU A 282 -16.23 13.04 -4.24
CA LEU A 282 -15.66 13.37 -5.56
C LEU A 282 -15.64 14.88 -5.80
N HIS A 283 -14.45 15.45 -6.03
CA HIS A 283 -14.26 16.88 -6.27
C HIS A 283 -15.19 17.44 -7.35
N SER A 284 -15.16 16.83 -8.53
CA SER A 284 -15.99 17.16 -9.67
C SER A 284 -16.15 15.96 -10.60
N PRO A 285 -17.34 15.74 -11.20
CA PRO A 285 -17.51 14.68 -12.20
C PRO A 285 -16.77 14.98 -13.52
N TYR A 286 -16.30 16.22 -13.71
CA TYR A 286 -15.67 16.68 -14.95
C TYR A 286 -14.14 16.73 -14.89
N ARG A 287 -13.54 16.67 -13.69
CA ARG A 287 -12.09 16.69 -13.49
C ARG A 287 -11.72 16.24 -12.07
N TRP A 288 -10.53 15.67 -11.94
CA TRP A 288 -9.91 15.37 -10.65
C TRP A 288 -9.35 16.63 -9.98
N ASN A 289 -9.06 16.55 -8.68
CA ASN A 289 -8.48 17.64 -7.91
C ASN A 289 -6.96 17.69 -8.12
N PRO A 290 -6.40 18.76 -8.71
CA PRO A 290 -4.96 18.86 -9.00
C PRO A 290 -4.07 18.96 -7.74
N ILE A 291 -4.67 19.16 -6.56
CA ILE A 291 -3.93 19.26 -5.29
C ILE A 291 -3.83 17.90 -4.60
N THR A 292 -4.92 17.11 -4.61
CA THR A 292 -5.00 15.86 -3.84
C THR A 292 -4.85 14.60 -4.69
N ASP A 293 -5.12 14.70 -5.99
CA ASP A 293 -5.20 13.52 -6.85
C ASP A 293 -4.05 13.50 -7.86
N LEU A 294 -3.42 12.33 -8.01
CA LEU A 294 -2.29 12.13 -8.91
C LEU A 294 -2.73 12.22 -10.38
N HIS A 295 -2.07 13.05 -11.19
CA HIS A 295 -2.39 13.16 -12.61
C HIS A 295 -1.19 12.75 -13.47
N LEU A 296 -1.23 11.55 -14.05
CA LEU A 296 -0.21 11.06 -14.98
C LEU A 296 -0.86 10.24 -16.10
N GLN A 297 -0.29 10.34 -17.29
CA GLN A 297 -0.81 9.70 -18.51
C GLN A 297 -2.30 10.01 -18.73
N ASP A 298 -3.09 9.01 -19.14
CA ASP A 298 -4.51 9.16 -19.45
C ASP A 298 -5.31 9.42 -18.16
N CYS A 299 -5.88 10.61 -18.00
CA CYS A 299 -6.64 10.99 -16.81
C CYS A 299 -8.11 11.26 -17.16
N PRO A 300 -8.94 10.21 -17.40
CA PRO A 300 -10.36 10.41 -17.68
C PRO A 300 -11.06 10.93 -16.42
N SER A 301 -11.93 11.93 -16.59
CA SER A 301 -12.84 12.34 -15.51
C SER A 301 -13.88 11.26 -15.23
N PHE A 302 -14.61 11.33 -14.10
CA PHE A 302 -15.71 10.39 -13.82
C PHE A 302 -16.67 10.25 -15.00
N LEU A 303 -17.16 11.37 -15.58
CA LEU A 303 -18.11 11.35 -16.69
C LEU A 303 -17.52 10.70 -17.95
N GLN A 304 -16.23 10.94 -18.23
CA GLN A 304 -15.55 10.29 -19.36
C GLN A 304 -15.34 8.80 -19.11
N SER A 305 -14.99 8.42 -17.89
CA SER A 305 -14.79 7.03 -17.48
C SER A 305 -16.07 6.20 -17.64
N VAL A 306 -17.21 6.70 -17.15
CA VAL A 306 -18.49 5.97 -17.30
C VAL A 306 -18.94 5.88 -18.76
N ALA A 307 -18.70 6.92 -19.56
CA ALA A 307 -19.04 6.89 -20.99
C ALA A 307 -18.15 5.93 -21.79
N LEU A 308 -16.84 5.91 -21.52
CA LEU A 308 -15.92 4.93 -22.12
C LEU A 308 -16.30 3.51 -21.74
N ALA A 309 -16.64 3.28 -20.48
CA ALA A 309 -17.09 1.99 -19.99
C ALA A 309 -18.41 1.54 -20.62
N ASP A 310 -19.30 2.46 -20.98
CA ASP A 310 -20.53 2.17 -21.71
C ASP A 310 -20.31 2.04 -23.24
N GLY A 311 -19.06 2.09 -23.72
CA GLY A 311 -18.70 1.88 -25.12
C GLY A 311 -18.65 3.16 -25.97
N HIS A 312 -18.80 4.33 -25.36
CA HIS A 312 -18.83 5.60 -26.10
C HIS A 312 -17.43 6.25 -26.19
N PRO A 313 -17.00 6.72 -27.39
CA PRO A 313 -15.70 7.36 -27.56
C PRO A 313 -15.52 8.63 -26.71
N GLN A 314 -14.35 8.79 -26.08
CA GLN A 314 -14.01 9.99 -25.30
C GLN A 314 -12.63 10.55 -25.63
N ARG A 315 -12.51 11.88 -25.60
CA ARG A 315 -11.22 12.59 -25.66
C ARG A 315 -10.71 12.87 -24.25
N VAL A 316 -9.76 12.07 -23.79
CA VAL A 316 -9.20 12.09 -22.44
C VAL A 316 -7.96 12.98 -22.39
N ASP A 317 -7.79 13.72 -21.30
CA ASP A 317 -6.62 14.56 -21.06
C ASP A 317 -5.39 13.70 -20.72
N ILE A 318 -4.22 14.08 -21.24
CA ILE A 318 -2.94 13.42 -20.96
C ILE A 318 -2.05 14.34 -20.11
N TYR A 319 -1.53 13.79 -19.02
CA TYR A 319 -0.61 14.47 -18.11
C TYR A 319 0.78 13.85 -18.14
N LYS A 320 1.82 14.67 -17.93
CA LYS A 320 3.20 14.20 -17.72
C LYS A 320 3.77 14.83 -16.46
N ARG A 321 4.76 14.16 -15.86
CA ARG A 321 5.56 14.70 -14.75
C ARG A 321 6.12 16.06 -15.15
N PHE A 322 5.99 17.05 -14.28
CA PHE A 322 6.51 18.38 -14.49
C PHE A 322 7.06 18.94 -13.16
N TRP A 323 7.80 20.03 -13.24
CA TRP A 323 8.26 20.78 -12.08
C TRP A 323 8.15 22.27 -12.40
N PRO A 324 7.56 23.11 -11.51
CA PRO A 324 7.32 22.90 -10.08
C PRO A 324 5.95 22.32 -9.67
N THR A 325 4.97 22.22 -10.58
CA THR A 325 3.73 21.49 -10.30
C THR A 325 3.93 20.01 -10.56
N PRO A 326 3.37 19.08 -9.75
CA PRO A 326 3.64 17.64 -9.88
C PRO A 326 3.45 17.11 -11.32
N SER A 327 2.46 17.65 -12.02
CA SER A 327 2.20 17.32 -13.42
C SER A 327 1.74 18.53 -14.22
N ILE A 328 1.79 18.38 -15.55
CA ILE A 328 1.23 19.32 -16.51
C ILE A 328 0.43 18.56 -17.57
N LYS A 329 -0.67 19.15 -18.02
CA LYS A 329 -1.44 18.67 -19.16
C LYS A 329 -0.64 18.90 -20.44
N THR A 330 -0.38 17.83 -21.18
CA THR A 330 0.42 17.86 -22.42
C THR A 330 -0.40 17.65 -23.69
N GLY A 331 -1.65 17.16 -23.56
CA GLY A 331 -2.50 16.96 -24.73
C GLY A 331 -3.83 16.28 -24.40
N LYS A 332 -4.48 15.78 -25.46
CA LYS A 332 -5.67 14.93 -25.39
C LYS A 332 -5.51 13.73 -26.31
N ARG A 333 -6.05 12.57 -25.92
CA ARG A 333 -6.10 11.35 -26.74
C ARG A 333 -7.53 10.86 -26.87
N LEU A 334 -7.91 10.45 -28.07
CA LEU A 334 -9.22 9.89 -28.36
C LEU A 334 -9.19 8.37 -28.17
N PHE A 335 -10.06 7.86 -27.31
CA PHE A 335 -10.28 6.43 -27.13
C PHE A 335 -11.62 6.02 -27.75
N ARG A 336 -11.65 4.85 -28.41
CA ARG A 336 -12.80 4.29 -29.12
C ARG A 336 -12.94 2.81 -28.74
N PRO A 337 -13.55 2.50 -27.59
CA PRO A 337 -13.74 1.11 -27.18
C PRO A 337 -14.67 0.38 -28.16
N ARG A 338 -14.38 -0.89 -28.45
CA ARG A 338 -15.22 -1.76 -29.28
C ARG A 338 -16.20 -2.58 -28.44
N ARG A 339 -15.96 -2.68 -27.13
CA ARG A 339 -16.77 -3.40 -26.15
C ARG A 339 -17.10 -2.49 -24.97
N ARG A 340 -18.19 -2.81 -24.28
CA ARG A 340 -18.51 -2.23 -22.96
C ARG A 340 -17.64 -2.90 -21.89
N ALA A 341 -17.39 -2.15 -20.81
CA ALA A 341 -16.78 -2.65 -19.58
C ALA A 341 -17.74 -3.55 -18.79
N TRP A 342 -19.02 -3.54 -19.15
CA TRP A 342 -20.12 -4.20 -18.45
C TRP A 342 -20.54 -5.48 -19.17
N LYS A 343 -21.01 -6.48 -18.41
CA LYS A 343 -21.61 -7.71 -18.95
C LYS A 343 -22.86 -7.35 -19.75
N ASP A 344 -23.15 -8.09 -20.82
CA ASP A 344 -24.25 -7.75 -21.74
C ASP A 344 -25.62 -7.70 -21.04
N SER A 345 -25.79 -8.46 -19.95
CA SER A 345 -26.99 -8.52 -19.13
C SER A 345 -27.07 -7.45 -18.03
N MET A 346 -26.06 -6.57 -17.92
CA MET A 346 -25.92 -5.60 -16.83
C MET A 346 -25.67 -4.20 -17.39
N ASP A 347 -26.23 -3.20 -16.73
CA ASP A 347 -25.94 -1.80 -17.03
C ASP A 347 -24.86 -1.24 -16.11
N CYS A 348 -24.29 -0.11 -16.54
CA CYS A 348 -23.43 0.69 -15.69
C CYS A 348 -24.15 1.03 -14.39
N ILE A 349 -23.59 0.63 -13.25
CA ILE A 349 -24.23 0.82 -11.94
C ILE A 349 -24.56 2.30 -11.66
N TRP A 350 -23.74 3.23 -12.14
CA TRP A 350 -24.00 4.67 -11.97
C TRP A 350 -25.09 5.19 -12.92
N LYS A 351 -25.30 4.54 -14.06
CA LYS A 351 -26.42 4.84 -14.98
C LYS A 351 -27.74 4.34 -14.37
N GLU A 352 -27.74 3.14 -13.79
CA GLU A 352 -28.90 2.56 -13.10
C GLU A 352 -29.44 3.47 -11.98
N HIS A 353 -28.53 4.13 -11.24
CA HIS A 353 -28.90 5.06 -10.16
C HIS A 353 -29.14 6.50 -10.65
N GLY A 354 -29.22 6.71 -11.96
CA GLY A 354 -29.51 8.01 -12.59
C GLY A 354 -28.47 9.08 -12.26
N VAL A 355 -27.20 8.71 -12.15
CA VAL A 355 -26.09 9.66 -11.90
C VAL A 355 -25.72 10.37 -13.20
N TRP A 356 -25.75 9.64 -14.32
CA TRP A 356 -25.41 10.12 -15.64
C TRP A 356 -26.24 9.38 -16.70
N GLU A 357 -26.22 9.91 -17.93
CA GLU A 357 -26.80 9.26 -19.11
C GLU A 357 -26.01 9.63 -20.38
N TRP A 358 -26.29 8.92 -21.47
CA TRP A 358 -25.83 9.28 -22.80
C TRP A 358 -26.95 10.03 -23.55
N ASP A 359 -26.65 11.24 -24.01
CA ASP A 359 -27.56 12.02 -24.87
C ASP A 359 -27.36 11.55 -26.32
N GLU A 360 -28.28 10.70 -26.80
CA GLU A 360 -28.23 10.14 -28.16
C GLU A 360 -28.32 11.20 -29.26
N VAL A 361 -28.99 12.34 -29.00
CA VAL A 361 -29.17 13.41 -29.99
C VAL A 361 -27.86 14.17 -30.19
N LYS A 362 -27.16 14.44 -29.09
CA LYS A 362 -25.90 15.19 -29.12
C LYS A 362 -24.66 14.30 -29.24
N GLY A 363 -24.79 13.01 -28.98
CA GLY A 363 -23.67 12.08 -28.91
C GLY A 363 -22.69 12.46 -27.79
N GLU A 364 -23.19 12.85 -26.62
CA GLU A 364 -22.37 13.26 -25.48
C GLU A 364 -22.88 12.68 -24.15
N ALA A 365 -21.96 12.48 -23.20
CA ALA A 365 -22.31 12.05 -21.86
C ALA A 365 -22.80 13.25 -21.01
N ARG A 366 -23.88 13.06 -20.25
CA ARG A 366 -24.52 14.09 -19.45
C ARG A 366 -24.61 13.69 -17.98
N MET A 367 -24.17 14.56 -17.08
CA MET A 367 -24.41 14.39 -15.63
C MET A 367 -25.85 14.75 -15.29
N LEU A 368 -26.52 13.86 -14.57
CA LEU A 368 -27.86 14.09 -14.02
C LEU A 368 -27.79 14.57 -12.56
N LYS A 369 -26.82 14.05 -11.79
CA LYS A 369 -26.62 14.39 -10.36
C LYS A 369 -25.16 14.74 -10.09
N LYS A 370 -24.83 16.03 -10.04
CA LYS A 370 -23.43 16.52 -9.93
C LYS A 370 -22.78 16.29 -8.57
N ASP A 371 -23.58 16.36 -7.50
CA ASP A 371 -23.11 16.22 -6.12
C ASP A 371 -23.43 14.83 -5.53
N TYR A 372 -23.75 13.85 -6.39
CA TYR A 372 -24.25 12.53 -5.99
C TYR A 372 -23.38 11.83 -4.96
N PHE A 373 -22.05 11.95 -5.07
CA PHE A 373 -21.11 11.29 -4.17
C PHE A 373 -20.66 12.13 -2.97
N LYS A 374 -21.15 13.37 -2.82
CA LYS A 374 -20.78 14.29 -1.72
C LYS A 374 -21.77 14.25 -0.57
N VAL A 375 -23.02 13.92 -0.86
CA VAL A 375 -24.11 13.98 0.10
C VAL A 375 -24.84 12.65 0.19
N ASP A 376 -25.34 12.31 1.36
CA ASP A 376 -26.26 11.19 1.54
C ASP A 376 -27.60 11.54 0.86
N PRO A 377 -28.06 10.80 -0.16
CA PRO A 377 -29.30 11.12 -0.86
C PRO A 377 -30.55 11.07 0.02
N LYS A 378 -30.52 10.34 1.14
CA LYS A 378 -31.65 10.21 2.07
C LYS A 378 -31.74 11.38 3.04
N THR A 379 -30.59 11.90 3.50
CA THR A 379 -30.56 12.95 4.54
C THR A 379 -30.17 14.33 4.01
N GLY A 380 -29.55 14.40 2.83
CA GLY A 380 -29.01 15.63 2.24
C GLY A 380 -27.74 16.15 2.93
N GLN A 381 -27.22 15.47 3.95
CA GLN A 381 -26.02 15.88 4.67
C GLN A 381 -24.74 15.43 3.96
N LYS A 382 -23.62 16.11 4.21
CA LYS A 382 -22.31 15.69 3.70
C LYS A 382 -22.03 14.25 4.16
N PHE A 383 -21.60 13.40 3.24
CA PHE A 383 -21.21 12.04 3.55
C PHE A 383 -19.73 12.01 3.97
N ASP A 384 -19.45 11.78 5.25
CA ASP A 384 -18.09 11.68 5.78
C ASP A 384 -17.57 10.23 5.65
N PHE A 385 -16.57 10.03 4.80
CA PHE A 385 -15.95 8.74 4.55
C PHE A 385 -15.33 8.11 5.80
N TYR A 386 -14.65 8.90 6.63
CA TYR A 386 -13.90 8.34 7.77
C TYR A 386 -14.82 7.95 8.91
N GLU A 387 -15.90 8.69 9.14
CA GLU A 387 -16.85 8.42 10.22
C GLU A 387 -17.91 7.38 9.81
N ARG A 388 -18.48 7.48 8.60
CA ARG A 388 -19.63 6.68 8.18
C ARG A 388 -19.28 5.43 7.37
N SER A 389 -18.03 5.28 6.96
CA SER A 389 -17.60 4.13 6.16
C SER A 389 -16.41 3.43 6.76
N LEU A 390 -15.24 4.09 6.80
CA LEU A 390 -14.01 3.45 7.23
C LEU A 390 -14.08 2.97 8.68
N PHE A 391 -14.60 3.82 9.58
CA PHE A 391 -14.79 3.46 10.99
C PHE A 391 -15.69 2.23 11.16
N GLU A 392 -16.84 2.20 10.50
CA GLU A 392 -17.80 1.08 10.60
C GLU A 392 -17.19 -0.23 10.10
N PHE A 393 -16.46 -0.17 8.98
CA PHE A 393 -15.75 -1.34 8.45
C PHE A 393 -14.67 -1.83 9.42
N VAL A 394 -13.85 -0.92 9.97
CA VAL A 394 -12.80 -1.28 10.93
C VAL A 394 -13.39 -1.93 12.18
N CYS A 395 -14.50 -1.41 12.73
CA CYS A 395 -15.20 -2.04 13.85
C CYS A 395 -15.70 -3.46 13.50
N LYS A 396 -16.40 -3.59 12.37
CA LYS A 396 -16.93 -4.88 11.90
C LYS A 396 -15.84 -5.93 11.68
N PHE A 397 -14.75 -5.55 11.03
CA PHE A 397 -13.60 -6.43 10.81
C PHE A 397 -12.98 -6.87 12.15
N SER A 398 -12.79 -5.91 13.07
CA SER A 398 -12.20 -6.15 14.39
C SER A 398 -13.01 -7.15 15.20
N GLU A 399 -14.34 -6.99 15.23
CA GLU A 399 -15.25 -7.91 15.93
C GLU A 399 -15.05 -9.36 15.45
N ARG A 400 -14.82 -9.56 14.15
CA ARG A 400 -14.64 -10.89 13.58
C ARG A 400 -13.28 -11.50 13.90
N VAL A 401 -12.19 -10.75 13.76
CA VAL A 401 -10.83 -11.29 13.98
C VAL A 401 -10.48 -11.42 15.48
N GLN A 402 -11.05 -10.58 16.35
CA GLN A 402 -10.81 -10.64 17.79
C GLN A 402 -11.66 -11.69 18.53
N LYS A 403 -12.48 -12.47 17.82
CA LYS A 403 -13.42 -13.44 18.42
C LYS A 403 -12.73 -14.45 19.36
N LEU A 404 -11.59 -15.00 18.95
CA LEU A 404 -10.80 -15.94 19.77
C LEU A 404 -9.67 -15.27 20.55
N ARG A 405 -9.23 -14.08 20.11
CA ARG A 405 -8.12 -13.31 20.68
C ARG A 405 -8.51 -11.85 20.87
N PRO A 406 -9.27 -11.53 21.94
CA PRO A 406 -9.68 -10.16 22.25
C PRO A 406 -8.52 -9.22 22.58
N ASP A 407 -7.32 -9.76 22.78
CA ASP A 407 -6.07 -9.06 23.06
C ASP A 407 -5.35 -8.56 21.79
N TRP A 408 -5.73 -9.04 20.61
CA TRP A 408 -5.08 -8.63 19.36
C TRP A 408 -5.23 -7.14 19.07
N LEU A 409 -4.13 -6.53 18.63
CA LEU A 409 -4.06 -5.15 18.17
C LEU A 409 -4.83 -4.99 16.86
N ILE A 410 -5.51 -3.86 16.71
CA ILE A 410 -6.14 -3.44 15.46
C ILE A 410 -5.40 -2.19 14.99
N SER A 411 -4.59 -2.35 13.96
CA SER A 411 -3.88 -1.23 13.33
C SER A 411 -4.74 -0.65 12.21
N PHE A 412 -4.88 0.68 12.14
CA PHE A 412 -5.49 1.30 10.96
C PHE A 412 -4.74 2.58 10.60
N GLY A 413 -4.56 2.81 9.31
CA GLY A 413 -4.03 4.05 8.75
C GLY A 413 -4.93 4.59 7.64
N PRO A 414 -5.03 5.92 7.45
CA PRO A 414 -5.52 6.48 6.20
C PRO A 414 -4.48 6.26 5.08
N VAL A 415 -4.76 6.73 3.86
CA VAL A 415 -3.77 6.72 2.78
C VAL A 415 -2.49 7.50 3.18
N PRO A 416 -1.33 7.23 2.56
CA PRO A 416 -0.05 7.75 3.05
C PRO A 416 0.00 9.25 3.27
N ASN A 417 0.68 9.63 4.34
CA ASN A 417 0.93 11.01 4.75
C ASN A 417 -0.33 11.82 5.14
N GLU A 418 -1.53 11.23 5.13
CA GLU A 418 -2.74 11.90 5.61
C GLU A 418 -2.78 12.05 7.14
N LEU A 419 -3.55 13.04 7.57
CA LEU A 419 -3.82 13.28 8.99
C LEU A 419 -4.99 12.40 9.44
N TYR A 420 -4.99 12.03 10.73
CA TYR A 420 -5.98 11.10 11.25
C TYR A 420 -7.38 11.71 11.37
N PRO A 421 -8.45 10.94 11.11
CA PRO A 421 -9.81 11.35 11.44
C PRO A 421 -10.04 11.31 12.95
N LYS A 422 -11.11 11.99 13.40
CA LYS A 422 -11.57 11.92 14.79
C LYS A 422 -12.53 10.76 14.96
N TRP A 423 -12.21 9.85 15.89
CA TRP A 423 -13.10 8.76 16.30
C TRP A 423 -13.30 8.81 17.81
N GLU A 424 -14.53 8.62 18.28
CA GLU A 424 -14.84 8.69 19.72
C GLU A 424 -14.35 7.44 20.47
N ILE A 425 -13.70 7.63 21.63
CA ILE A 425 -12.99 6.55 22.36
C ILE A 425 -13.87 5.34 22.68
N ASP A 426 -15.11 5.58 23.12
CA ASP A 426 -16.02 4.53 23.59
C ASP A 426 -16.57 3.64 22.46
N LYS A 427 -16.41 4.04 21.20
CA LYS A 427 -16.96 3.32 20.03
C LYS A 427 -15.90 2.53 19.26
N ARG A 428 -14.61 2.76 19.55
CA ARG A 428 -13.50 2.19 18.80
C ARG A 428 -13.35 0.68 19.05
N PRO A 429 -12.71 -0.05 18.13
CA PRO A 429 -12.24 -1.41 18.41
C PRO A 429 -11.39 -1.48 19.67
N LYS A 430 -11.42 -2.63 20.34
CA LYS A 430 -10.49 -2.90 21.44
C LYS A 430 -9.06 -2.97 20.89
N ASN A 431 -8.11 -2.48 21.68
CA ASN A 431 -6.68 -2.47 21.34
C ASN A 431 -6.35 -1.78 20.00
N LEU A 432 -7.09 -0.71 19.69
CA LEU A 432 -6.79 0.13 18.53
C LEU A 432 -5.41 0.78 18.66
N ILE A 433 -4.60 0.68 17.61
CA ILE A 433 -3.36 1.45 17.43
C ILE A 433 -3.45 2.25 16.12
N ALA A 434 -2.71 3.36 16.05
CA ALA A 434 -2.58 4.11 14.81
C ALA A 434 -1.49 3.46 13.92
N GLY A 435 -1.85 3.21 12.67
CA GLY A 435 -1.05 2.59 11.61
C GLY A 435 -0.67 3.53 10.45
N PRO A 436 -0.16 4.77 10.65
CA PRO A 436 0.10 5.68 9.52
C PRO A 436 1.15 5.12 8.56
N HIS A 437 1.05 5.50 7.29
CA HIS A 437 2.15 5.35 6.34
C HIS A 437 2.85 6.68 6.14
N PHE A 438 4.17 6.64 5.97
CA PHE A 438 4.96 7.82 5.63
C PHE A 438 5.95 7.51 4.51
N TYR A 439 5.83 8.26 3.43
CA TYR A 439 6.80 8.29 2.34
C TYR A 439 7.21 9.73 2.02
N ASP A 440 8.45 9.93 1.57
CA ASP A 440 8.78 11.17 0.87
C ASP A 440 8.12 11.13 -0.51
N LEU A 441 6.96 11.80 -0.62
CA LEU A 441 6.18 11.85 -1.85
C LEU A 441 6.94 12.46 -3.04
N PHE A 442 7.89 13.38 -2.78
CA PHE A 442 8.71 13.95 -3.86
C PHE A 442 9.72 12.91 -4.37
N SER A 443 10.44 12.26 -3.45
CA SER A 443 11.39 11.20 -3.82
C SER A 443 10.69 10.02 -4.49
N LEU A 444 9.53 9.61 -3.97
CA LEU A 444 8.71 8.53 -4.52
C LEU A 444 8.24 8.85 -5.95
N PHE A 445 7.69 10.04 -6.17
CA PHE A 445 7.13 10.44 -7.45
C PHE A 445 8.19 10.57 -8.56
N HIS A 446 9.40 11.03 -8.20
CA HIS A 446 10.51 11.22 -9.14
C HIS A 446 11.51 10.06 -9.16
N LYS A 447 11.39 9.09 -8.24
CA LYS A 447 12.42 8.08 -7.93
C LYS A 447 13.81 8.73 -7.80
N SER A 448 13.93 9.77 -6.97
CA SER A 448 15.17 10.54 -6.85
C SER A 448 15.35 11.15 -5.47
N PHE A 449 16.58 11.12 -4.96
CA PHE A 449 16.95 11.76 -3.71
C PHE A 449 18.30 12.46 -3.85
N GLY A 450 18.46 13.60 -3.20
CA GLY A 450 19.65 14.44 -3.35
C GLY A 450 19.75 15.53 -2.29
N PHE A 451 20.46 16.60 -2.62
CA PHE A 451 20.72 17.69 -1.68
C PHE A 451 19.47 18.50 -1.28
N LEU A 452 18.40 18.46 -2.06
CA LEU A 452 17.15 19.16 -1.77
C LEU A 452 16.04 18.16 -1.46
N THR A 453 15.33 18.37 -0.36
CA THR A 453 14.08 17.67 -0.03
C THR A 453 12.95 18.67 0.15
N LEU A 454 11.72 18.20 -0.05
CA LEU A 454 10.52 19.03 0.01
C LEU A 454 9.55 18.58 1.10
N ASP A 455 8.89 19.54 1.74
CA ASP A 455 7.78 19.27 2.65
C ASP A 455 6.46 19.31 1.84
N VAL A 456 6.05 18.16 1.33
CA VAL A 456 4.86 18.04 0.47
C VAL A 456 3.58 18.35 1.24
N GLN A 457 3.51 18.01 2.52
CA GLN A 457 2.37 18.41 3.36
C GLN A 457 2.27 19.94 3.45
N ALA A 458 3.38 20.64 3.65
CA ALA A 458 3.40 22.11 3.70
C ALA A 458 3.09 22.76 2.34
N ILE A 459 3.44 22.12 1.22
CA ILE A 459 3.06 22.55 -0.13
C ILE A 459 1.54 22.50 -0.30
N CYS A 460 0.89 21.44 0.18
CA CYS A 460 -0.55 21.27 0.09
C CYS A 460 -1.34 22.15 1.09
N SER A 461 -0.72 22.61 2.18
CA SER A 461 -1.42 23.27 3.28
C SER A 461 -1.04 24.74 3.53
N THR A 462 0.03 25.26 2.93
CA THR A 462 0.52 26.62 3.20
C THR A 462 0.99 27.34 1.94
N ASN A 463 0.74 28.65 1.86
CA ASN A 463 1.26 29.50 0.77
C ASN A 463 2.70 30.01 1.03
N ALA A 464 3.34 29.59 2.12
CA ALA A 464 4.66 30.09 2.51
C ALA A 464 5.78 29.28 1.84
N PHE A 465 6.02 29.57 0.55
CA PHE A 465 6.97 28.88 -0.33
C PHE A 465 8.33 28.52 0.31
N TRP A 466 8.95 29.42 1.07
CA TRP A 466 10.26 29.18 1.71
C TRP A 466 10.25 28.06 2.76
N LYS A 467 9.09 27.71 3.33
CA LYS A 467 8.96 26.61 4.29
C LYS A 467 8.97 25.23 3.62
N TRP A 468 8.91 25.17 2.30
CA TRP A 468 8.84 23.91 1.55
C TRP A 468 10.20 23.26 1.35
N PHE A 469 11.30 24.02 1.41
CA PHE A 469 12.62 23.57 0.97
C PHE A 469 13.54 23.25 2.15
N TYR A 470 14.19 22.10 2.08
CA TYR A 470 15.17 21.65 3.07
C TYR A 470 16.43 21.13 2.37
N PHE A 471 17.60 21.51 2.89
CA PHE A 471 18.88 21.31 2.21
C PHE A 471 19.85 20.41 2.99
N GLY A 472 20.51 19.50 2.28
CA GLY A 472 21.44 18.52 2.82
C GLY A 472 20.78 17.50 3.74
N HIS A 473 21.61 16.60 4.27
CA HIS A 473 21.18 15.52 5.17
C HIS A 473 20.48 16.05 6.43
N SER A 474 21.06 17.08 7.07
CA SER A 474 20.44 17.72 8.24
C SER A 474 19.08 18.36 7.91
N GLY A 475 18.95 18.92 6.70
CA GLY A 475 17.67 19.43 6.20
C GLY A 475 16.64 18.32 6.03
N ALA A 476 17.01 17.20 5.39
CA ALA A 476 16.15 16.03 5.23
C ALA A 476 15.69 15.48 6.60
N ASN A 477 16.60 15.33 7.56
CA ASN A 477 16.26 14.90 8.93
C ASN A 477 15.24 15.84 9.58
N LYS A 478 15.42 17.16 9.43
CA LYS A 478 14.48 18.16 9.98
C LYS A 478 13.13 18.10 9.26
N ASN A 479 13.13 17.94 7.95
CA ASN A 479 11.94 17.85 7.10
C ASN A 479 11.07 16.66 7.52
N TYR A 480 11.63 15.45 7.45
CA TYR A 480 10.88 14.23 7.72
C TYR A 480 10.44 14.15 9.18
N ALA A 481 11.29 14.53 10.14
CA ALA A 481 10.88 14.65 11.53
C ALA A 481 9.68 15.62 11.72
N GLY A 482 9.65 16.73 10.98
CA GLY A 482 8.54 17.67 11.03
C GLY A 482 7.25 17.10 10.43
N GLN A 483 7.34 16.44 9.27
CA GLN A 483 6.18 15.80 8.62
C GLN A 483 5.60 14.65 9.46
N ILE A 484 6.46 13.75 9.96
CA ILE A 484 6.06 12.65 10.84
C ILE A 484 5.45 13.20 12.14
N GLY A 485 6.05 14.27 12.70
CA GLY A 485 5.54 14.92 13.91
C GLY A 485 4.11 15.42 13.76
N ARG A 486 3.76 16.01 12.61
CA ARG A 486 2.37 16.44 12.35
C ARG A 486 1.39 15.28 12.26
N ILE A 487 1.80 14.15 11.70
CA ILE A 487 0.98 12.93 11.68
C ILE A 487 0.75 12.45 13.12
N VAL A 488 1.82 12.33 13.91
CA VAL A 488 1.77 11.94 15.33
C VAL A 488 0.88 12.88 16.16
N GLU A 489 1.03 14.19 15.98
CA GLU A 489 0.18 15.20 16.62
C GLU A 489 -1.29 15.04 16.21
N SER A 490 -1.57 14.74 14.94
CA SER A 490 -2.94 14.51 14.48
C SER A 490 -3.56 13.26 15.12
N VAL A 491 -2.78 12.19 15.30
CA VAL A 491 -3.21 10.97 16.01
C VAL A 491 -3.59 11.34 17.44
N TYR A 492 -2.68 11.96 18.19
CA TYR A 492 -2.97 12.28 19.59
C TYR A 492 -4.12 13.29 19.75
N LYS A 493 -4.28 14.23 18.81
CA LYS A 493 -5.39 15.18 18.82
C LYS A 493 -6.73 14.49 18.57
N ASN A 494 -6.79 13.56 17.62
CA ASN A 494 -8.05 13.04 17.10
C ASN A 494 -8.43 11.66 17.66
N LEU A 495 -7.45 10.87 18.07
CA LEU A 495 -7.62 9.57 18.73
C LEU A 495 -7.21 9.59 20.21
N GLY A 496 -6.47 10.58 20.70
CA GLY A 496 -5.91 10.53 22.06
C GLY A 496 -4.66 9.65 22.14
N GLU A 497 -4.22 9.32 23.35
CA GLU A 497 -2.97 8.56 23.58
C GLU A 497 -3.11 7.08 23.21
N VAL A 498 -3.14 6.78 21.92
CA VAL A 498 -3.02 5.42 21.37
C VAL A 498 -1.58 5.17 20.90
N PRO A 499 -1.07 3.93 20.95
CA PRO A 499 0.22 3.60 20.36
C PRO A 499 0.24 3.87 18.86
N ILE A 500 1.42 4.22 18.35
CA ILE A 500 1.65 4.47 16.93
C ILE A 500 2.70 3.50 16.40
N LEU A 501 2.32 2.76 15.37
CA LEU A 501 3.17 1.91 14.55
C LEU A 501 3.07 2.43 13.12
N ILE A 502 4.14 3.01 12.57
CA ILE A 502 4.14 3.32 11.13
C ILE A 502 4.03 1.99 10.38
N GLY A 503 2.90 1.78 9.70
CA GLY A 503 2.57 0.52 9.01
C GLY A 503 3.47 0.27 7.81
N GLU A 504 3.90 1.35 7.14
CA GLU A 504 4.86 1.31 6.05
C GLU A 504 5.66 2.62 5.93
N THR A 505 6.94 2.46 5.63
CA THR A 505 7.84 3.52 5.16
C THR A 505 8.98 2.90 4.37
N GLY A 506 9.64 3.62 3.48
CA GLY A 506 10.73 3.04 2.71
C GLY A 506 11.35 3.99 1.70
N VAL A 507 12.31 3.47 0.94
CA VAL A 507 13.03 4.21 -0.11
C VAL A 507 13.08 3.41 -1.39
N CYS A 508 12.97 4.08 -2.54
CA CYS A 508 13.14 3.44 -3.84
C CYS A 508 14.61 3.05 -4.02
N MET A 509 14.92 1.76 -4.04
CA MET A 509 16.28 1.26 -4.24
C MET A 509 16.81 1.56 -5.63
N ASP A 510 15.92 1.70 -6.62
CA ASP A 510 16.21 2.11 -8.00
C ASP A 510 16.26 3.64 -8.20
N MET A 511 16.27 4.42 -7.11
CA MET A 511 16.36 5.88 -7.19
C MET A 511 17.59 6.36 -7.97
N ASN A 512 17.51 7.59 -8.49
CA ASN A 512 18.58 8.24 -9.25
C ASN A 512 19.01 7.41 -10.47
N GLY A 513 18.04 6.78 -11.13
CA GLY A 513 18.23 5.97 -12.34
C GLY A 513 18.95 4.65 -12.10
N GLY A 514 18.78 4.05 -10.92
CA GLY A 514 19.36 2.74 -10.56
C GLY A 514 20.90 2.73 -10.57
N ARG A 515 21.55 3.88 -10.38
CA ARG A 515 23.03 4.00 -10.46
C ARG A 515 23.74 3.09 -9.45
N SER A 516 23.20 2.98 -8.24
CA SER A 516 23.70 2.12 -7.16
C SER A 516 23.81 0.65 -7.57
N PHE A 517 22.94 0.16 -8.44
CA PHE A 517 22.98 -1.20 -8.96
C PHE A 517 24.17 -1.45 -9.89
N LYS A 518 24.75 -0.38 -10.47
CA LYS A 518 25.89 -0.45 -11.41
C LYS A 518 27.23 -0.27 -10.69
N ASP A 519 27.33 0.71 -9.78
CA ASP A 519 28.58 1.04 -9.10
C ASP A 519 28.69 0.49 -7.67
N GLY A 520 27.61 -0.04 -7.11
CA GLY A 520 27.55 -0.57 -5.76
C GLY A 520 27.51 0.49 -4.67
N ASN A 521 27.31 1.77 -5.02
CA ASN A 521 27.25 2.87 -4.06
C ASN A 521 25.79 3.21 -3.72
N PHE A 522 25.35 2.79 -2.53
CA PHE A 522 23.99 3.02 -2.01
C PHE A 522 23.87 4.26 -1.13
N TYR A 523 24.84 5.19 -1.17
CA TYR A 523 24.87 6.37 -0.30
C TYR A 523 23.54 7.15 -0.25
N TRP A 524 22.85 7.33 -1.38
CA TRP A 524 21.60 8.10 -1.40
C TRP A 524 20.42 7.34 -0.79
N GLN A 525 20.35 6.03 -1.00
CA GLN A 525 19.38 5.14 -0.38
C GLN A 525 19.60 5.12 1.14
N GLU A 526 20.84 4.94 1.57
CA GLU A 526 21.25 4.95 2.98
C GLU A 526 20.95 6.29 3.64
N ALA A 527 21.33 7.41 2.99
CA ALA A 527 21.05 8.74 3.51
C ALA A 527 19.54 9.02 3.63
N GLN A 528 18.74 8.67 2.62
CA GLN A 528 17.30 8.87 2.71
C GLN A 528 16.68 8.00 3.82
N MET A 529 17.07 6.72 3.90
CA MET A 529 16.59 5.81 4.94
C MET A 529 16.96 6.31 6.34
N ASP A 530 18.21 6.73 6.55
CA ASP A 530 18.68 7.32 7.81
C ASP A 530 17.85 8.56 8.19
N SER A 531 17.55 9.45 7.24
CA SER A 531 16.72 10.63 7.50
C SER A 531 15.30 10.27 7.91
N ILE A 532 14.69 9.27 7.26
CA ILE A 532 13.34 8.81 7.58
C ILE A 532 13.33 8.19 8.98
N LEU A 533 14.20 7.21 9.23
CA LEU A 533 14.25 6.48 10.50
C LEU A 533 14.65 7.41 11.66
N SER A 534 15.58 8.33 11.47
CA SER A 534 15.90 9.38 12.45
C SER A 534 14.68 10.25 12.79
N GLY A 535 13.85 10.55 11.78
CA GLY A 535 12.60 11.27 11.96
C GLY A 535 11.59 10.50 12.82
N ILE A 536 11.47 9.19 12.59
CA ILE A 536 10.62 8.29 13.37
C ILE A 536 11.11 8.16 14.81
N GLU A 537 12.41 7.90 14.99
CA GLU A 537 13.03 7.71 16.31
C GLU A 537 12.93 8.96 17.19
N LYS A 538 12.93 10.15 16.59
CA LYS A 538 12.70 11.41 17.31
C LYS A 538 11.33 11.49 17.99
N HIS A 539 10.35 10.76 17.47
CA HIS A 539 8.99 10.67 18.05
C HIS A 539 8.78 9.42 18.90
N LEU A 540 9.79 8.54 19.01
CA LEU A 540 9.76 7.30 19.79
C LEU A 540 8.60 6.36 19.39
N ILE A 541 8.21 6.34 18.11
CA ILE A 541 7.13 5.49 17.58
C ILE A 541 7.66 4.25 16.86
N SER A 542 6.87 3.19 16.84
CA SER A 542 7.25 1.92 16.19
C SER A 542 7.16 2.06 14.66
N PHE A 543 7.83 1.19 13.92
CA PHE A 543 7.79 1.25 12.45
C PHE A 543 8.01 -0.10 11.76
N VAL A 544 7.53 -0.15 10.52
CA VAL A 544 7.75 -1.22 9.55
C VAL A 544 8.33 -0.62 8.28
N VAL A 545 9.41 -1.21 7.77
CA VAL A 545 10.02 -0.82 6.49
C VAL A 545 9.42 -1.64 5.35
N TRP A 546 8.97 -0.95 4.30
CA TRP A 546 8.61 -1.52 3.01
C TRP A 546 9.87 -1.57 2.13
N ASN A 547 10.41 -2.74 1.79
CA ASN A 547 9.98 -4.08 2.23
C ASN A 547 11.15 -5.07 2.38
N PHE A 548 10.84 -6.30 2.81
CA PHE A 548 11.75 -7.44 2.76
C PHE A 548 11.15 -8.50 1.82
N ASP A 549 11.69 -8.56 0.60
CA ASP A 549 11.27 -9.45 -0.47
C ASP A 549 12.51 -10.17 -1.04
N PRO A 550 12.76 -11.43 -0.65
CA PRO A 550 13.92 -12.17 -1.12
C PRO A 550 13.85 -12.58 -2.60
N TYR A 551 12.72 -12.33 -3.26
CA TYR A 551 12.50 -12.61 -4.67
C TYR A 551 12.69 -11.36 -5.53
N ASN A 552 12.89 -10.18 -4.93
CA ASN A 552 13.19 -8.93 -5.62
C ASN A 552 14.51 -8.98 -6.41
N ASP A 553 14.55 -8.29 -7.54
CA ASP A 553 15.76 -8.11 -8.34
C ASP A 553 15.99 -6.64 -8.78
N ASN A 554 17.17 -6.36 -9.35
CA ASN A 554 17.52 -4.99 -9.76
C ASN A 554 16.90 -4.58 -11.11
N GLU A 555 16.31 -5.51 -11.85
CA GLU A 555 15.78 -5.29 -13.19
C GLU A 555 14.27 -4.96 -13.14
N PHE A 556 13.50 -5.80 -12.48
CA PHE A 556 12.05 -5.74 -12.40
C PHE A 556 11.53 -5.37 -11.00
N GLY A 557 12.40 -5.34 -9.99
CA GLY A 557 12.01 -5.06 -8.62
C GLY A 557 11.19 -6.21 -8.04
N ASP A 558 9.98 -5.92 -7.57
CA ASP A 558 9.05 -6.87 -6.96
C ASP A 558 8.25 -7.73 -7.97
N HIS A 559 8.50 -7.55 -9.27
CA HIS A 559 7.79 -8.23 -10.38
C HIS A 559 6.28 -7.93 -10.46
N TRP A 560 5.74 -6.98 -9.69
CA TRP A 560 4.34 -6.60 -9.72
C TRP A 560 4.09 -5.34 -10.55
N ASN A 561 4.68 -4.21 -10.17
CA ASN A 561 4.49 -2.92 -10.87
C ASN A 561 5.81 -2.13 -11.05
N GLY A 562 6.95 -2.80 -10.95
CA GLY A 562 8.26 -2.16 -10.99
C GLY A 562 8.55 -1.34 -9.74
N GLU A 563 7.95 -1.74 -8.61
CA GLU A 563 8.37 -1.23 -7.31
C GLU A 563 9.68 -1.90 -6.95
N ASN A 564 10.68 -1.12 -6.53
CA ASN A 564 11.96 -1.65 -6.08
C ASN A 564 12.27 -1.01 -4.73
N PHE A 565 11.70 -1.58 -3.67
CA PHE A 565 11.82 -1.10 -2.29
C PHE A 565 12.57 -2.10 -1.39
N SER A 566 12.88 -3.27 -1.92
CA SER A 566 13.39 -4.34 -1.08
C SER A 566 14.81 -4.07 -0.62
N LEU A 567 15.07 -4.24 0.68
CA LEU A 567 16.42 -4.12 1.22
C LEU A 567 17.39 -5.19 0.72
N ILE A 568 16.85 -6.29 0.19
CA ILE A 568 17.64 -7.37 -0.40
C ILE A 568 17.30 -7.54 -1.88
N SER A 569 18.23 -8.11 -2.62
CA SER A 569 18.06 -8.38 -4.05
C SER A 569 18.80 -9.66 -4.42
N ARG A 570 18.20 -10.47 -5.31
CA ARG A 570 18.84 -11.66 -5.89
C ARG A 570 19.95 -11.29 -6.88
N SER A 571 19.94 -10.06 -7.38
CA SER A 571 20.91 -9.59 -8.36
C SER A 571 22.31 -9.48 -7.77
N LYS A 572 23.29 -10.03 -8.48
CA LYS A 572 24.71 -9.81 -8.15
C LYS A 572 25.14 -8.44 -8.65
N ILE A 573 25.63 -7.59 -7.75
CA ILE A 573 26.31 -6.35 -8.15
C ILE A 573 27.62 -6.75 -8.82
N LYS A 574 27.75 -6.44 -10.12
CA LYS A 574 29.03 -6.55 -10.82
C LYS A 574 29.96 -5.50 -10.24
N LYS A 575 30.78 -5.86 -9.25
CA LYS A 575 31.86 -4.98 -8.78
C LYS A 575 32.72 -4.62 -9.99
N SER A 576 32.59 -3.38 -10.46
CA SER A 576 33.56 -2.78 -11.35
C SER A 576 34.85 -2.66 -10.55
N CYS A 577 35.77 -3.62 -10.70
CA CYS A 577 37.16 -3.45 -10.32
C CYS A 577 37.78 -2.37 -11.22
N LYS A 578 37.50 -1.10 -10.90
CA LYS A 578 38.28 0.04 -11.35
C LYS A 578 38.79 0.77 -10.11
N GLY A 579 39.97 0.32 -9.67
CA GLY A 579 40.97 1.14 -9.00
C GLY A 579 40.72 1.50 -7.54
N SER A 580 40.84 0.54 -6.63
CA SER A 580 41.39 0.86 -5.30
C SER A 580 42.91 1.00 -5.43
N LEU A 581 43.41 2.22 -5.57
CA LEU A 581 44.82 2.52 -5.37
C LEU A 581 44.93 3.86 -4.67
N ASN A 582 44.88 3.80 -3.34
CA ASN A 582 45.53 4.78 -2.47
C ASN A 582 46.21 4.02 -1.33
N CYS A 583 47.29 3.32 -1.68
CA CYS A 583 48.37 3.01 -0.76
C CYS A 583 49.68 3.45 -1.42
N HIS A 584 50.16 4.60 -0.98
CA HIS A 584 51.54 5.13 -0.94
C HIS A 584 52.64 4.64 -1.92
N LEU A 585 53.27 5.67 -2.53
CA LEU A 585 54.70 5.90 -2.81
C LEU A 585 55.32 5.45 -4.14
N LEU A 586 55.83 6.49 -4.84
CA LEU A 586 57.04 6.56 -5.68
C LEU A 586 57.13 5.63 -6.90
N ASP A 587 56.97 6.17 -8.11
CA ASP A 587 58.14 6.41 -8.96
C ASP A 587 57.81 7.39 -10.12
N ASN A 588 58.81 8.21 -10.44
CA ASN A 588 58.79 9.16 -11.54
C ASN A 588 58.88 8.42 -12.88
N ARG A 589 58.06 8.82 -13.86
CA ARG A 589 58.51 9.07 -15.24
C ARG A 589 57.41 9.75 -16.07
N THR A 590 57.72 10.98 -16.43
CA THR A 590 57.22 11.75 -17.56
C THR A 590 57.21 10.93 -18.85
N GLU A 591 56.13 11.01 -19.62
CA GLU A 591 56.18 11.28 -21.06
C GLU A 591 54.81 11.75 -21.58
N GLU A 592 54.86 12.78 -22.41
CA GLU A 592 53.77 13.55 -23.01
C GLU A 592 52.97 12.73 -24.02
N LEU A 593 51.71 13.11 -24.27
CA LEU A 593 51.16 13.37 -25.62
C LEU A 593 49.69 13.86 -25.57
N LYS A 594 49.57 15.17 -25.80
CA LYS A 594 48.64 15.91 -26.69
C LYS A 594 47.11 15.80 -26.57
N GLU A 595 46.56 17.02 -26.51
CA GLU A 595 45.18 17.49 -26.70
C GLU A 595 44.46 16.89 -27.91
N GLU A 596 43.14 16.71 -27.81
CA GLU A 596 42.13 17.45 -28.59
C GLU A 596 40.69 17.02 -28.19
N GLY A 597 39.77 17.98 -28.12
CA GLY A 597 38.32 17.72 -28.19
C GLY A 597 37.49 18.17 -26.99
N GLY A 598 37.18 19.46 -26.92
CA GLY A 598 36.40 20.09 -25.85
C GLY A 598 34.93 19.65 -25.75
N PHE A 599 34.42 19.63 -24.53
CA PHE A 599 32.99 19.68 -24.24
C PHE A 599 32.67 20.94 -23.44
N SER A 600 31.77 21.73 -23.99
CA SER A 600 31.25 22.99 -23.48
C SER A 600 30.40 22.82 -22.23
N GLU A 601 30.65 23.64 -21.22
CA GLU A 601 29.78 23.85 -20.05
C GLU A 601 28.37 24.36 -20.45
N PRO A 602 27.29 23.95 -19.77
CA PRO A 602 25.99 24.58 -19.94
C PRO A 602 25.98 25.95 -19.27
N ARG A 603 25.85 27.00 -20.10
CA ARG A 603 25.62 28.38 -19.67
C ARG A 603 24.31 28.49 -18.88
N ILE A 604 24.43 28.97 -17.64
CA ILE A 604 23.36 29.46 -16.79
C ILE A 604 22.67 30.63 -17.52
N LEU A 605 21.44 30.40 -18.01
CA LEU A 605 20.57 31.48 -18.50
C LEU A 605 19.93 32.20 -17.30
N LYS A 606 20.45 33.41 -17.06
CA LYS A 606 19.81 34.46 -16.27
C LYS A 606 18.48 34.86 -16.92
N SER A 607 17.52 35.19 -16.06
CA SER A 607 16.24 35.88 -16.32
C SER A 607 15.08 35.04 -16.88
N ILE A 608 14.21 34.57 -15.97
CA ILE A 608 12.78 34.40 -16.25
C ILE A 608 12.03 35.20 -15.18
N ARG A 609 11.39 36.29 -15.63
CA ARG A 609 10.38 37.03 -14.87
C ARG A 609 9.19 36.09 -14.66
N VAL A 610 8.93 35.72 -13.42
CA VAL A 610 7.76 34.91 -13.05
C VAL A 610 6.55 35.83 -13.03
N ILE A 611 5.60 35.56 -13.92
CA ILE A 611 4.20 36.01 -13.81
C ILE A 611 3.54 35.02 -12.85
N ILE A 612 3.12 35.50 -11.68
CA ILE A 612 2.40 34.72 -10.66
C ILE A 612 0.95 35.19 -10.66
N ILE A 613 0.03 34.22 -10.76
CA ILE A 613 -1.41 34.34 -10.48
C ILE A 613 -1.62 34.43 -8.97
#